data_AF-F4QSX9-F1
#
_entry.id   AF-F4QSX9-F1
#
_cell.length_a   1.000
_cell.length_b   1.000
_cell.length_c   1.000
_cell.angle_alpha   90.00
_cell.angle_beta   90.00
_cell.angle_gamma   90.00
#
_symmetry.space_group_name_H-M   'P 1'
#
loop_
_entity.id
_entity.type
_entity.pdbx_description
1 polymer ?
#
loop_
_entity_poly.entity_id
_entity_poly.type
_entity_poly.pdbx_seq_one_letter_code
_entity_poly.pdbx_strand_id
1 'polypeptide(L)' 'MSWHDYSTTRLDQKIGTEWGAMATIALTPRFSLMLKHADFERKSPAAPASRTKTWLAINCKY' A
#
# COMPACT_ATOMS: atom_id res chain seq x y z
N MET A 1 0.24 9.58 5.19
CA MET A 1 1.40 8.66 5.10
C MET A 1 1.20 7.62 6.17
N SER A 2 1.18 6.33 5.82
CA SER A 2 0.97 5.26 6.79
C SER A 2 2.20 4.35 6.76
N TRP A 3 2.81 4.17 7.93
CA TRP A 3 3.94 3.28 8.12
C TRP A 3 3.43 2.04 8.86
N HIS A 4 3.61 0.87 8.27
CA HIS A 4 3.22 -0.40 8.85
C HIS A 4 4.47 -1.27 9.03
N ASP A 5 4.90 -1.45 10.28
CA ASP A 5 5.81 -2.53 10.63
C ASP A 5 5.00 -3.81 10.79
N TYR A 6 5.15 -4.74 9.85
CA TYR A 6 4.52 -6.05 9.92
C TYR A 6 5.28 -6.96 10.90
N SER A 7 5.40 -6.56 12.16
CA SER A 7 5.78 -7.46 13.25
C SER A 7 4.56 -8.31 13.63
N THR A 8 4.31 -9.36 12.85
CA THR A 8 3.31 -10.36 13.23
C THR A 8 3.95 -11.32 14.24
N THR A 9 3.46 -11.27 15.48
CA THR A 9 3.88 -12.07 16.64
C THR A 9 3.57 -13.57 16.52
N ARG A 10 3.59 -14.12 15.29
CA ARG A 10 3.37 -15.55 15.05
C ARG A 10 4.51 -16.24 14.30
N LEU A 11 5.49 -15.51 13.72
CA LEU A 11 6.53 -16.16 12.92
C LEU A 11 7.97 -15.61 12.98
N ASP A 12 8.30 -14.55 13.73
CA ASP A 12 9.68 -14.02 13.99
C ASP A 12 10.65 -13.90 12.78
N GLN A 13 10.18 -14.18 11.57
CA GLN A 13 10.90 -13.99 10.34
C GLN A 13 10.61 -12.55 9.93
N LYS A 14 11.63 -11.70 10.03
CA LYS A 14 11.66 -10.39 9.39
C LYS A 14 11.50 -10.60 7.88
N ILE A 15 10.26 -10.72 7.39
CA ILE A 15 9.95 -11.02 5.98
C ILE A 15 10.27 -9.85 5.07
N GLY A 16 10.22 -8.62 5.58
CA GLY A 16 10.51 -7.41 4.82
C GLY A 16 10.05 -6.15 5.53
N THR A 17 10.17 -5.01 4.85
CA THR A 17 9.59 -3.73 5.25
C THR A 17 8.58 -3.33 4.16
N GLU A 18 7.41 -2.82 4.53
CA GLU A 18 6.46 -2.24 3.59
C GLU A 18 6.17 -0.78 3.98
N TRP A 19 6.18 0.12 3.00
CA TRP A 19 5.70 1.48 3.19
C TRP A 19 4.61 1.81 2.17
N GLY A 20 3.69 2.68 2.55
CA GLY A 20 2.60 3.08 1.67
C GLY A 20 2.14 4.51 1.85
N ALA A 21 1.69 5.08 0.75
CA ALA A 21 1.06 6.39 0.70
C ALA A 21 -0.28 6.27 -0.03
N MET A 22 -1.26 7.06 0.40
CA MET A 22 -2.55 7.16 -0.26
C MET A 22 -3.01 8.61 -0.20
N ALA A 23 -3.54 9.09 -1.32
CA ALA A 23 -4.18 10.38 -1.46
C ALA A 23 -5.53 10.18 -2.14
N THR A 24 -6.56 10.83 -1.61
CA THR A 24 -7.89 10.86 -2.20
C THR A 24 -8.30 12.31 -2.37
N ILE A 25 -8.78 12.66 -3.56
CA ILE A 25 -9.30 13.99 -3.86
C ILE A 25 -10.73 13.87 -4.39
N ALA A 26 -11.65 14.59 -3.75
CA ALA A 26 -12.99 14.81 -4.30
C ALA A 26 -12.93 16.04 -5.20
N LEU A 27 -13.20 15.88 -6.50
CA LEU A 27 -13.31 17.01 -7.42
C LEU A 27 -14.71 17.62 -7.38
N THR A 28 -15.73 16.78 -7.19
CA THR A 28 -17.13 17.18 -6.98
C THR A 28 -17.80 16.23 -5.98
N PRO A 29 -19.00 16.52 -5.45
CA PRO A 29 -19.74 15.58 -4.59
C PRO A 29 -20.02 14.22 -5.24
N ARG A 30 -19.99 14.16 -6.57
CA ARG A 30 -20.23 12.96 -7.37
C ARG A 30 -18.97 12.34 -7.95
N PHE A 31 -17.81 13.02 -7.91
CA PHE A 31 -16.60 12.56 -8.54
C PHE A 31 -15.39 12.63 -7.61
N SER A 32 -14.70 11.50 -7.43
CA SER A 32 -13.44 11.44 -6.69
C SER A 32 -12.39 10.57 -7.37
N LEU A 33 -11.13 10.91 -7.08
CA LEU A 33 -9.95 10.17 -7.50
C LEU A 33 -9.19 9.69 -6.26
N MET A 34 -8.64 8.49 -6.33
CA MET A 34 -7.74 7.96 -5.31
C MET A 34 -6.47 7.45 -5.99
N LEU A 35 -5.32 7.85 -5.45
CA LEU A 35 -4.02 7.30 -5.77
C LEU A 35 -3.47 6.62 -4.52
N LYS A 36 -3.11 5.34 -4.65
CA LYS A 36 -2.41 4.60 -3.60
C LYS A 36 -1.10 4.05 -4.16
N HIS A 37 -0.05 4.13 -3.37
CA HIS A 37 1.25 3.57 -3.66
C HIS A 37 1.71 2.74 -2.46
N ALA A 38 2.26 1.56 -2.72
CA ALA A 38 2.87 0.71 -1.71
C ALA A 38 4.12 0.06 -2.27
N ASP A 39 5.14 -0.04 -1.44
CA ASP A 39 6.42 -0.61 -1.78
C ASP A 39 6.85 -1.57 -0.68
N PHE A 40 7.12 -2.81 -1.08
CA PHE A 40 7.54 -3.89 -0.21
C PHE A 40 8.95 -4.32 -0.58
N GLU A 41 9.85 -4.28 0.39
CA GLU A 41 11.21 -4.76 0.26
C GLU A 41 11.43 -5.98 1.14
N ARG A 42 11.76 -7.12 0.52
CA ARG A 42 12.01 -8.36 1.25
C ARG A 42 13.36 -8.31 1.98
N LYS A 43 13.42 -8.90 3.18
CA LYS A 43 14.66 -9.05 3.96
C LYS A 43 15.30 -10.44 3.85
N SER A 44 14.59 -11.41 3.27
CA SER A 44 15.07 -12.79 3.09
C SER A 44 14.63 -13.34 1.74
N PRO A 45 15.43 -14.18 1.06
CA PRO A 45 15.04 -14.87 -0.16
C PRO A 45 13.82 -15.80 0.02
N ALA A 46 13.56 -16.25 1.24
CA ALA A 46 12.41 -17.08 1.59
C ALA A 46 11.09 -16.29 1.69
N ALA A 47 11.16 -14.96 1.75
CA ALA A 47 9.98 -14.09 1.71
C ALA A 47 9.51 -13.84 0.26
N PRO A 48 8.25 -13.38 0.07
CA PRO A 48 7.77 -12.94 -1.24
C PRO A 48 8.75 -11.98 -1.92
N ALA A 49 8.79 -11.97 -3.26
CA ALA A 49 9.61 -11.02 -4.00
C ALA A 49 9.26 -9.58 -3.64
N SER A 50 10.28 -8.71 -3.53
CA SER A 50 10.09 -7.27 -3.41
C SER A 50 9.22 -6.77 -4.56
N ARG A 51 8.30 -5.86 -4.28
CA ARG A 51 7.32 -5.41 -5.26
C ARG A 51 6.85 -4.00 -4.94
N THR A 52 6.66 -3.24 -6.00
CA THR A 52 6.04 -1.92 -5.96
C THR A 52 4.67 -2.01 -6.60
N LYS A 53 3.66 -1.40 -5.96
CA LYS A 53 2.27 -1.41 -6.44
C LYS A 53 1.71 0.01 -6.40
N THR A 54 1.06 0.39 -7.48
CA THR A 54 0.31 1.65 -7.58
C THR A 54 -1.12 1.34 -8.01
N TRP A 55 -2.09 1.94 -7.33
CA TRP A 55 -3.51 1.87 -7.66
C TRP A 55 -4.04 3.26 -7.97
N LEU A 56 -4.79 3.36 -9.06
CA LEU A 56 -5.61 4.51 -9.39
C LEU A 56 -7.07 4.06 -9.35
N ALA A 57 -7.92 4.80 -8.63
CA ALA A 57 -9.35 4.60 -8.65
C ALA A 57 -10.06 5.89 -9.02
N ILE A 58 -11.10 5.76 -9.84
CA ILE A 58 -12.01 6.83 -10.24
C ILE A 58 -13.39 6.41 -9.75
N ASN A 59 -14.06 7.28 -9.00
CA ASN A 59 -15.41 7.05 -8.53
C ASN A 59 -16.33 8.14 -9.09
N CYS A 60 -17.42 7.70 -9.71
CA CYS A 60 -18.49 8.56 -10.19
C CYS A 60 -19.83 8.06 -9.65
N LYS A 61 -20.58 8.93 -8.96
CA LYS A 61 -21.94 8.66 -8.50
C LYS A 61 -22.93 9.21 -9.53
N TYR A 62 -23.83 8.36 -9.99
CA TYR A 62 -24.95 8.72 -10.87
C TYR A 62 -26.12 9.28 -10.06
#